data_AF-A0A2V5HHQ5-F1
#
_entry.id   AF-A0A2V5HHQ5-F1
#
_cell.length_a   1.000
_cell.length_b   1.000
_cell.length_c   1.000
_cell.angle_alpha   90.00
_cell.angle_beta   90.00
_cell.angle_gamma   90.00
#
_symmetry.space_group_name_H-M   'P 1'
#
loop_
_entity.id
_entity.type
_entity.pdbx_description
1 polymer ?
#
loop_
_entity_poly.entity_id
_entity_poly.type
_entity_poly.pdbx_seq_one_letter_code
_entity_poly.pdbx_strand_id
1 'polypeptide(L)'
;MGHAQLPPVLAMWQLAVPEMAFEYPPLLHTILAVAATHRAALLSATTNADADRLRAAHHLHIDRALKHHRAETARVNRPGAVVSEALCMNTILICLYALTLRGGASGTTSTSTTYEPPLLWLHMSRGIRLMIGRAYHGLVGAKARIAPLLMAKPLVHGGAATAAITSRVAIATTAYPTSTSNMRNNANGSISTGSKIWPLHFLLDCNPDEEGETPEIRAVYDECVKYLEGMYVAVVDHGEAGFDLRKRFSSFGPMTPAPFVGLVADRRPRALVILGYLFALAKGAEEVWWLKGIPEREVRGIYGALPVRWKGVLRWALEYATGGGS
;
A
#
# COMPACT_ATOMS: atom_id res chain seq x y z
N MET A 1 6.44 -13.90 -17.53
CA MET A 1 5.24 -14.49 -16.92
C MET A 1 5.07 -13.87 -15.54
N GLY A 2 3.94 -13.23 -15.26
CA GLY A 2 3.74 -12.54 -13.98
C GLY A 2 3.58 -13.54 -12.83
N HIS A 3 4.13 -13.20 -11.65
CA HIS A 3 4.16 -14.10 -10.49
C HIS A 3 2.76 -14.53 -9.97
N ALA A 4 1.65 -13.91 -10.41
CA ALA A 4 0.27 -14.34 -10.12
C ALA A 4 -0.10 -15.72 -10.70
N GLN A 5 0.55 -16.14 -11.78
CA GLN A 5 0.33 -17.44 -12.41
C GLN A 5 1.19 -18.54 -11.77
N LEU A 6 1.97 -18.20 -10.74
CA LEU A 6 2.75 -19.21 -10.02
C LEU A 6 1.81 -20.18 -9.30
N PRO A 7 1.98 -21.50 -9.49
CA PRO A 7 1.13 -22.50 -8.85
C PRO A 7 0.92 -22.31 -7.33
N PRO A 8 1.92 -21.88 -6.53
CA PRO A 8 1.72 -21.61 -5.10
C PRO A 8 0.76 -20.45 -4.81
N VAL A 9 0.77 -19.39 -5.63
CA VAL A 9 -0.14 -18.23 -5.45
C VAL A 9 -1.56 -18.63 -5.81
N LEU A 10 -1.74 -19.42 -6.87
CA LEU A 10 -3.04 -19.95 -7.27
C LEU A 10 -3.61 -20.90 -6.21
N ALA A 11 -2.83 -21.88 -5.74
CA ALA A 11 -3.25 -22.81 -4.70
C ALA A 11 -3.64 -22.10 -3.40
N MET A 12 -2.89 -21.05 -3.03
CA MET A 12 -3.22 -20.22 -1.88
C MET A 12 -4.61 -19.58 -2.03
N TRP A 13 -4.92 -18.94 -3.15
CA TRP A 13 -6.21 -18.28 -3.35
C TRP A 13 -7.38 -19.25 -3.59
N GLN A 14 -7.14 -20.39 -4.24
CA GLN A 14 -8.19 -21.35 -4.62
C GLN A 14 -8.54 -22.35 -3.51
N LEU A 15 -7.58 -22.69 -2.63
CA LEU A 15 -7.77 -23.72 -1.60
C LEU A 15 -7.57 -23.13 -0.20
N ALA A 16 -6.37 -22.61 0.05
CA ALA A 16 -5.95 -22.23 1.40
C ALA A 16 -6.76 -21.06 1.99
N VAL A 17 -7.03 -20.02 1.19
CA VAL A 17 -7.82 -18.85 1.62
C VAL A 17 -9.28 -19.21 1.92
N PRO A 18 -9.97 -20.00 1.07
CA PRO A 18 -11.28 -20.57 1.42
C PRO A 18 -11.27 -21.42 2.70
N GLU A 19 -10.29 -22.31 2.90
CA GLU A 19 -10.18 -23.11 4.14
C GLU A 19 -10.03 -22.20 5.37
N MET A 20 -9.10 -21.22 5.31
CA MET A 20 -8.92 -20.22 6.36
C MET A 20 -10.22 -19.44 6.65
N ALA A 21 -11.07 -19.23 5.65
CA ALA A 21 -12.33 -18.51 5.83
C ALA A 21 -13.30 -19.27 6.73
N PHE A 22 -13.33 -20.60 6.65
CA PHE A 22 -14.15 -21.44 7.53
C PHE A 22 -13.56 -21.57 8.94
N GLU A 23 -12.23 -21.42 9.09
CA GLU A 23 -11.56 -21.35 10.39
C GLU A 23 -11.73 -19.98 11.09
N TYR A 24 -11.83 -18.91 10.30
CA TYR A 24 -11.85 -17.53 10.79
C TYR A 24 -13.04 -16.75 10.19
N PRO A 25 -14.18 -16.67 10.89
CA PRO A 25 -15.41 -16.06 10.39
C PRO A 25 -15.28 -14.64 9.80
N PRO A 26 -14.42 -13.73 10.31
CA PRO A 26 -14.25 -12.42 9.71
C PRO A 26 -13.71 -12.47 8.27
N LEU A 27 -12.81 -13.43 7.97
CA LEU A 27 -12.27 -13.62 6.62
C LEU A 27 -13.35 -14.11 5.65
N LEU A 28 -14.22 -15.02 6.08
CA LEU A 28 -15.37 -15.44 5.28
C LEU A 28 -16.25 -14.26 4.90
N HIS A 29 -16.59 -13.42 5.87
CA HIS A 29 -17.37 -12.21 5.59
C HIS A 29 -16.66 -11.24 4.65
N THR A 30 -15.35 -11.02 4.78
CA THR A 30 -14.61 -10.18 3.84
C THR A 30 -14.61 -10.76 2.43
N ILE A 31 -14.39 -12.07 2.27
CA ILE A 31 -14.44 -12.73 0.95
C ILE A 31 -15.83 -12.57 0.32
N LEU A 32 -16.90 -12.78 1.08
CA LEU A 32 -18.26 -12.61 0.60
C LEU A 32 -18.56 -11.15 0.21
N ALA A 33 -18.07 -10.17 0.97
CA ALA A 33 -18.21 -8.76 0.63
C ALA A 33 -17.48 -8.41 -0.68
N VAL A 34 -16.24 -8.89 -0.84
CA VAL A 34 -15.45 -8.70 -2.06
C VAL A 34 -16.13 -9.38 -3.26
N ALA A 35 -16.62 -10.62 -3.09
CA ALA A 35 -17.32 -11.35 -4.14
C ALA A 35 -18.62 -10.66 -4.57
N ALA A 36 -19.42 -10.17 -3.62
CA ALA A 36 -20.63 -9.43 -3.90
C ALA A 36 -20.32 -8.09 -4.61
N THR A 37 -19.28 -7.38 -4.20
CA THR A 37 -18.82 -6.13 -4.85
C THR A 37 -18.37 -6.39 -6.29
N HIS A 38 -17.55 -7.43 -6.51
CA HIS A 38 -17.08 -7.81 -7.84
C HIS A 38 -18.25 -8.20 -8.75
N ARG A 39 -19.18 -9.03 -8.25
CA ARG A 39 -20.36 -9.44 -9.02
C ARG A 39 -21.27 -8.25 -9.35
N ALA A 40 -21.45 -7.31 -8.42
CA ALA A 40 -22.21 -6.08 -8.67
C ALA A 40 -21.55 -5.22 -9.76
N ALA A 41 -20.21 -5.13 -9.76
CA ALA A 41 -19.46 -4.41 -10.79
C ALA A 41 -19.62 -5.03 -12.19
N LEU A 42 -19.78 -6.35 -12.29
CA LEU A 42 -20.04 -7.05 -13.55
C LEU A 42 -21.50 -6.91 -14.03
N LEU A 43 -22.47 -6.76 -13.12
CA LEU A 43 -23.90 -6.69 -13.43
C LEU A 43 -24.45 -5.28 -13.67
N SER A 44 -23.66 -4.24 -13.38
CA SER A 44 -24.05 -2.83 -13.53
C SER A 44 -24.47 -2.43 -14.96
N ALA A 45 -24.22 -3.30 -15.95
CA ALA A 45 -24.60 -3.10 -17.35
C ALA A 45 -26.01 -3.59 -17.73
N THR A 46 -26.73 -4.36 -16.89
CA THR A 46 -27.92 -5.09 -17.37
C THR A 46 -29.15 -5.13 -16.44
N THR A 47 -29.03 -5.12 -15.10
CA THR A 47 -30.23 -5.23 -14.22
C THR A 47 -30.05 -4.57 -12.84
N ASN A 48 -30.94 -3.62 -12.48
CA ASN A 48 -30.81 -2.83 -11.24
C ASN A 48 -31.11 -3.62 -9.94
N ALA A 49 -32.14 -4.48 -9.93
CA ALA A 49 -32.58 -5.15 -8.70
C ALA A 49 -31.57 -6.16 -8.11
N ASP A 50 -30.87 -6.92 -8.96
CA ASP A 50 -29.84 -7.86 -8.50
C ASP A 50 -28.57 -7.14 -8.05
N ALA A 51 -28.23 -6.03 -8.71
CA ALA A 51 -27.15 -5.15 -8.27
C ALA A 51 -27.46 -4.53 -6.89
N ASP A 52 -28.71 -4.14 -6.63
CA ASP A 52 -29.15 -3.62 -5.33
C ASP A 52 -29.01 -4.68 -4.21
N ARG A 53 -29.43 -5.92 -4.49
CA ARG A 53 -29.27 -7.05 -3.55
C ARG A 53 -27.80 -7.34 -3.23
N LEU A 54 -26.93 -7.33 -4.24
CA LEU A 54 -25.50 -7.50 -4.04
C LEU A 54 -24.88 -6.33 -3.27
N ARG A 55 -25.38 -5.11 -3.51
CA ARG A 55 -25.02 -3.91 -2.74
C ARG A 55 -25.35 -4.06 -1.25
N ALA A 56 -26.58 -4.49 -0.94
CA ALA A 56 -26.97 -4.80 0.43
C ALA A 56 -26.13 -5.94 1.05
N ALA A 57 -25.84 -6.99 0.28
CA ALA A 57 -25.07 -8.13 0.75
C ALA A 57 -23.63 -7.76 1.12
N HIS A 58 -22.93 -6.97 0.29
CA HIS A 58 -21.55 -6.59 0.65
C HIS A 58 -21.51 -5.65 1.87
N HIS A 59 -22.46 -4.73 2.03
CA HIS A 59 -22.56 -3.89 3.24
C HIS A 59 -22.75 -4.74 4.50
N LEU A 60 -23.70 -5.68 4.48
CA LEU A 60 -23.94 -6.58 5.60
C LEU A 60 -22.68 -7.38 5.98
N HIS A 61 -21.99 -7.93 4.99
CA HIS A 61 -20.82 -8.75 5.21
C HIS A 61 -19.61 -7.93 5.67
N ILE A 62 -19.34 -6.76 5.08
CA ILE A 62 -18.21 -5.94 5.50
C ILE A 62 -18.40 -5.42 6.93
N ASP A 63 -19.61 -5.04 7.33
CA ASP A 63 -19.89 -4.60 8.70
C ASP A 63 -19.60 -5.70 9.73
N ARG A 64 -20.04 -6.94 9.42
CA ARG A 64 -19.73 -8.10 10.26
C ARG A 64 -18.25 -8.41 10.27
N ALA A 65 -17.57 -8.37 9.12
CA ALA A 65 -16.13 -8.60 9.03
C ALA A 65 -15.37 -7.59 9.91
N LEU A 66 -15.67 -6.29 9.78
CA LEU A 66 -15.03 -5.23 10.56
C LEU A 66 -15.32 -5.35 12.05
N LYS A 67 -16.57 -5.63 12.45
CA LYS A 67 -16.94 -5.80 13.87
C LYS A 67 -16.12 -6.89 14.55
N HIS A 68 -16.08 -8.08 13.95
CA HIS A 68 -15.36 -9.21 14.53
C HIS A 68 -13.83 -9.05 14.40
N HIS A 69 -13.35 -8.52 13.28
CA HIS A 69 -11.92 -8.28 13.08
C HIS A 69 -11.38 -7.24 14.08
N ARG A 70 -12.14 -6.19 14.41
CA ARG A 70 -11.79 -5.23 15.47
C ARG A 70 -11.67 -5.92 16.84
N ALA A 71 -12.58 -6.81 17.20
CA ALA A 71 -12.48 -7.57 18.44
C ALA A 71 -11.22 -8.45 18.49
N GLU A 72 -10.90 -9.12 17.38
CA GLU A 72 -9.71 -9.97 17.27
C GLU A 72 -8.40 -9.18 17.30
N THR A 73 -8.32 -8.05 16.59
CA THR A 73 -7.15 -7.15 16.64
C THR A 73 -6.93 -6.60 18.05
N ALA A 74 -7.99 -6.25 18.78
CA ALA A 74 -7.89 -5.84 20.19
C ALA A 74 -7.37 -6.96 21.09
N ARG A 75 -7.74 -8.22 20.81
CA ARG A 75 -7.23 -9.40 21.53
C ARG A 75 -5.74 -9.61 21.29
N VAL A 76 -5.29 -9.56 20.04
CA VAL A 76 -3.88 -9.80 19.69
C VAL A 76 -2.93 -8.65 20.03
N ASN A 77 -3.46 -7.46 20.33
CA ASN A 77 -2.66 -6.36 20.86
C ASN A 77 -2.12 -6.64 22.27
N ARG A 78 -2.68 -7.62 22.99
CA ARG A 78 -2.17 -8.02 24.31
C ARG A 78 -0.81 -8.72 24.20
N PRO A 79 0.07 -8.59 25.22
CA PRO A 79 1.34 -9.33 25.26
C PRO A 79 1.12 -10.84 25.18
N GLY A 80 1.97 -11.56 24.44
CA GLY A 80 1.94 -13.02 24.32
C GLY A 80 0.88 -13.61 23.38
N ALA A 81 -0.02 -12.79 22.82
CA ALA A 81 -1.00 -13.27 21.85
C ALA A 81 -0.37 -13.59 20.49
N VAL A 82 -0.68 -14.77 19.95
CA VAL A 82 -0.24 -15.24 18.63
C VAL A 82 -1.14 -14.66 17.54
N VAL A 83 -0.52 -14.14 16.49
CA VAL A 83 -1.23 -13.64 15.30
C VAL A 83 -1.35 -14.78 14.29
N SER A 84 -2.58 -15.14 13.92
CA SER A 84 -2.84 -16.19 12.94
C SER A 84 -2.71 -15.70 11.49
N GLU A 85 -2.41 -16.61 10.58
CA GLU A 85 -2.36 -16.31 9.14
C GLU A 85 -3.72 -15.86 8.58
N ALA A 86 -4.83 -16.40 9.09
CA ALA A 86 -6.17 -15.98 8.66
C ALA A 86 -6.49 -14.53 9.06
N LEU A 87 -6.01 -14.09 10.24
CA LEU A 87 -6.12 -12.69 10.68
C LEU A 87 -5.29 -11.77 9.76
N CYS A 88 -4.05 -12.16 9.44
CA CYS A 88 -3.22 -11.43 8.48
C CYS A 88 -3.89 -11.34 7.10
N MET A 89 -4.41 -12.45 6.59
CA MET A 89 -5.11 -12.50 5.31
C MET A 89 -6.33 -11.58 5.29
N ASN A 90 -7.13 -11.59 6.36
CA ASN A 90 -8.28 -10.71 6.48
C ASN A 90 -7.88 -9.23 6.52
N THR A 91 -6.79 -8.90 7.21
CA THR A 91 -6.24 -7.53 7.28
C THR A 91 -5.85 -7.03 5.88
N ILE A 92 -5.21 -7.89 5.07
CA ILE A 92 -4.85 -7.59 3.68
C ILE A 92 -6.11 -7.37 2.83
N LEU A 93 -7.10 -8.26 2.92
CA LEU A 93 -8.33 -8.15 2.13
C LEU A 93 -9.18 -6.93 2.50
N ILE A 94 -9.27 -6.56 3.79
CA ILE A 94 -9.97 -5.33 4.20
C ILE A 94 -9.29 -4.09 3.59
N CYS A 95 -7.96 -4.07 3.56
CA CYS A 95 -7.21 -2.98 2.92
C CYS A 95 -7.47 -2.91 1.42
N LEU A 96 -7.50 -4.05 0.72
CA LEU A 96 -7.83 -4.10 -0.72
C LEU A 96 -9.28 -3.72 -0.97
N TYR A 97 -10.21 -4.14 -0.10
CA TYR A 97 -11.60 -3.73 -0.17
C TYR A 97 -11.76 -2.20 -0.02
N ALA A 98 -10.97 -1.54 0.84
CA ALA A 98 -11.02 -0.09 0.95
C ALA A 98 -10.70 0.65 -0.37
N LEU A 99 -9.89 0.05 -1.26
CA LEU A 99 -9.62 0.59 -2.59
C LEU A 99 -10.81 0.41 -3.54
N THR A 100 -11.54 -0.70 -3.48
CA THR A 100 -12.68 -0.95 -4.39
C THR A 100 -13.77 0.11 -4.23
N LEU A 101 -13.93 0.65 -3.01
CA LEU A 101 -14.87 1.72 -2.71
C LEU A 101 -14.57 3.03 -3.47
N ARG A 102 -13.32 3.24 -3.92
CA ARG A 102 -12.94 4.42 -4.72
C ARG A 102 -13.47 4.36 -6.15
N GLY A 103 -13.60 3.16 -6.72
CA GLY A 103 -14.11 2.97 -8.08
C GLY A 103 -15.63 3.16 -8.20
N GLY A 104 -16.39 2.87 -7.14
CA GLY A 104 -17.85 2.91 -7.13
C GLY A 104 -18.48 4.31 -7.01
N ALA A 105 -17.69 5.33 -6.67
CA ALA A 105 -18.20 6.69 -6.41
C ALA A 105 -18.71 7.44 -7.66
N SER A 106 -18.54 6.89 -8.86
CA SER A 106 -18.99 7.53 -10.11
C SER A 106 -20.49 7.36 -10.40
N GLY A 107 -21.23 6.57 -9.59
CA GLY A 107 -22.65 6.24 -9.86
C GLY A 107 -23.69 6.89 -8.93
N THR A 108 -23.28 7.58 -7.87
CA THR A 108 -24.20 8.20 -6.90
C THR A 108 -23.86 9.66 -6.69
N THR A 109 -24.64 10.56 -7.29
CA THR A 109 -25.02 11.93 -6.87
C THR A 109 -24.19 12.61 -5.77
N SER A 110 -22.86 12.59 -5.87
CA SER A 110 -21.96 13.34 -5.01
C SER A 110 -21.63 14.63 -5.74
N THR A 111 -22.40 15.67 -5.44
CA THR A 111 -22.16 17.06 -5.83
C THR A 111 -20.92 17.67 -5.17
N SER A 112 -20.11 16.87 -4.47
CA SER A 112 -18.84 17.33 -3.90
C SER A 112 -17.81 17.52 -5.02
N THR A 113 -17.62 18.77 -5.43
CA THR A 113 -16.55 19.20 -6.34
C THR A 113 -15.16 19.10 -5.71
N THR A 114 -15.08 18.86 -4.39
CA THR A 114 -13.82 18.77 -3.65
C THR A 114 -13.31 17.34 -3.63
N TYR A 115 -12.09 17.14 -4.13
CA TYR A 115 -11.38 15.87 -4.05
C TYR A 115 -11.14 15.44 -2.60
N GLU A 116 -11.41 14.16 -2.33
CA GLU A 116 -11.13 13.51 -1.05
C GLU A 116 -10.00 12.47 -1.21
N PRO A 117 -8.86 12.63 -0.51
CA PRO A 117 -7.78 11.65 -0.55
C PRO A 117 -8.20 10.27 -0.02
N PRO A 118 -7.54 9.17 -0.44
CA PRO A 118 -7.89 7.79 -0.06
C PRO A 118 -7.41 7.43 1.37
N LEU A 119 -7.79 8.24 2.37
CA LEU A 119 -7.36 8.09 3.76
C LEU A 119 -7.76 6.77 4.37
N LEU A 120 -8.97 6.26 4.07
CA LEU A 120 -9.43 4.97 4.57
C LEU A 120 -8.47 3.84 4.17
N TRP A 121 -8.08 3.79 2.89
CA TRP A 121 -7.11 2.80 2.41
C TRP A 121 -5.75 2.97 3.10
N LEU A 122 -5.23 4.20 3.18
CA LEU A 122 -3.94 4.47 3.85
C LEU A 122 -3.96 4.05 5.32
N HIS A 123 -5.03 4.34 6.06
CA HIS A 123 -5.17 3.91 7.45
C HIS A 123 -5.28 2.38 7.58
N MET A 124 -6.09 1.72 6.74
CA MET A 124 -6.23 0.27 6.78
C MET A 124 -4.91 -0.44 6.43
N SER A 125 -4.12 0.12 5.52
CA SER A 125 -2.83 -0.42 5.12
C SER A 125 -1.82 -0.48 6.27
N ARG A 126 -1.93 0.42 7.26
CA ARG A 126 -1.07 0.40 8.45
C ARG A 126 -1.32 -0.82 9.34
N GLY A 127 -2.56 -1.31 9.39
CA GLY A 127 -2.90 -2.52 10.12
C GLY A 127 -2.12 -3.73 9.60
N ILE A 128 -1.87 -3.79 8.29
CA ILE A 128 -1.09 -4.87 7.67
C ILE A 128 0.33 -4.92 8.24
N ARG A 129 1.03 -3.78 8.32
CA ARG A 129 2.40 -3.72 8.85
C ARG A 129 2.47 -4.20 10.30
N LEU A 130 1.51 -3.79 11.12
CA LEU A 130 1.46 -4.17 12.53
C LEU A 130 1.22 -5.67 12.70
N MET A 131 0.27 -6.24 11.95
CA MET A 131 -0.07 -7.66 12.05
C MET A 131 1.02 -8.56 11.46
N ILE A 132 1.47 -8.27 10.24
CA ILE A 132 2.54 -9.04 9.60
C ILE A 132 3.84 -8.91 10.39
N GLY A 133 4.21 -7.73 10.87
CA GLY A 133 5.44 -7.52 11.63
C GLY A 133 5.54 -8.40 12.89
N ARG A 134 4.42 -8.62 13.59
CA ARG A 134 4.37 -9.51 14.78
C ARG A 134 4.45 -10.99 14.43
N ALA A 135 4.00 -11.37 13.25
CA ALA A 135 3.86 -12.76 12.83
C ALA A 135 4.95 -13.23 11.86
N TYR A 136 5.72 -12.30 11.27
CA TYR A 136 6.52 -12.56 10.07
C TYR A 136 7.45 -13.77 10.20
N HIS A 137 8.30 -13.81 11.22
CA HIS A 137 9.25 -14.92 11.40
C HIS A 137 8.54 -16.25 11.64
N GLY A 138 7.45 -16.26 12.40
CA GLY A 138 6.63 -17.46 12.63
C GLY A 138 5.95 -17.94 11.35
N LEU A 139 5.35 -17.02 10.57
CA LEU A 139 4.69 -17.33 9.31
C LEU A 139 5.67 -17.88 8.28
N VAL A 140 6.86 -17.31 8.20
CA VAL A 140 7.88 -17.71 7.22
C VAL A 140 8.53 -19.03 7.62
N GLY A 141 8.90 -19.19 8.89
CA GLY A 141 9.49 -20.42 9.41
C GLY A 141 8.55 -21.62 9.33
N ALA A 142 7.26 -21.41 9.59
CA ALA A 142 6.24 -22.45 9.51
C ALA A 142 5.74 -22.74 8.08
N LYS A 143 6.26 -22.04 7.05
CA LYS A 143 5.76 -22.10 5.67
C LYS A 143 4.24 -21.88 5.61
N ALA A 144 3.77 -20.83 6.29
CA ALA A 144 2.36 -20.46 6.37
C ALA A 144 1.69 -20.43 4.98
N ARG A 145 0.39 -20.70 4.95
CA ARG A 145 -0.43 -20.72 3.72
C ARG A 145 -0.32 -19.40 2.94
N ILE A 146 -0.13 -18.27 3.63
CA ILE A 146 0.03 -16.94 3.04
C ILE A 146 1.47 -16.55 2.65
N ALA A 147 2.46 -17.43 2.85
CA ALA A 147 3.87 -17.16 2.57
C ALA A 147 4.15 -16.67 1.12
N PRO A 148 3.44 -17.13 0.07
CA PRO A 148 3.63 -16.59 -1.29
C PRO A 148 3.43 -15.07 -1.39
N LEU A 149 2.55 -14.48 -0.57
CA LEU A 149 2.35 -13.03 -0.53
C LEU A 149 3.49 -12.31 0.22
N LEU A 150 4.10 -12.96 1.20
CA LEU A 150 5.13 -12.39 2.07
C LEU A 150 6.54 -12.47 1.46
N MET A 151 6.84 -13.55 0.75
CA MET A 151 8.20 -13.89 0.30
C MET A 151 8.62 -13.23 -1.02
N ALA A 152 7.69 -12.76 -1.85
CA ALA A 152 8.09 -11.97 -3.00
C ALA A 152 8.52 -10.57 -2.52
N LYS A 153 9.82 -10.33 -2.40
CA LYS A 153 10.34 -8.97 -2.17
C LYS A 153 9.84 -8.09 -3.32
N PRO A 154 9.14 -6.97 -3.08
CA PRO A 154 9.24 -5.88 -4.03
C PRO A 154 10.70 -5.44 -3.93
N LEU A 155 11.53 -5.85 -4.88
CA LEU A 155 12.93 -5.43 -4.93
C LEU A 155 12.95 -3.92 -5.18
N VAL A 156 12.84 -3.15 -4.11
CA VAL A 156 13.06 -1.70 -4.07
C VAL A 156 14.51 -1.56 -3.64
N HIS A 157 15.36 -1.10 -4.56
CA HIS A 157 16.79 -0.94 -4.32
C HIS A 157 17.03 -0.02 -3.11
N GLY A 158 17.66 -0.58 -2.06
CA GLY A 158 18.51 0.11 -1.09
C GLY A 158 17.96 1.37 -0.42
N GLY A 159 17.10 1.19 0.58
CA GLY A 159 16.86 2.19 1.63
C GLY A 159 16.92 1.50 2.98
N ALA A 160 17.90 1.86 3.81
CA ALA A 160 18.19 1.27 5.12
C ALA A 160 17.02 1.24 6.13
N ALA A 161 15.83 1.76 5.80
CA ALA A 161 14.65 1.79 6.65
C ALA A 161 14.03 0.40 6.91
N THR A 162 14.01 -0.50 5.93
CA THR A 162 13.54 -1.88 6.15
C THR A 162 14.55 -2.69 6.96
N ALA A 163 15.85 -2.57 6.67
CA ALA A 163 16.90 -3.22 7.46
C ALA A 163 16.98 -2.68 8.90
N ALA A 164 16.73 -1.38 9.11
CA ALA A 164 16.71 -0.76 10.44
C ALA A 164 15.53 -1.24 11.29
N ILE A 165 14.38 -1.56 10.68
CA ILE A 165 13.22 -2.07 11.41
C ILE A 165 13.37 -3.55 11.75
N THR A 166 13.93 -4.37 10.84
CA THR A 166 14.26 -5.77 11.14
C THR A 166 15.39 -5.88 12.18
N SER A 167 16.37 -4.96 12.14
CA SER A 167 17.49 -4.91 13.09
C SER A 167 17.06 -4.40 14.48
N ARG A 168 16.20 -3.38 14.56
CA ARG A 168 15.73 -2.85 15.87
C ARG A 168 14.82 -3.80 16.64
N VAL A 169 14.12 -4.71 15.97
CA VAL A 169 13.34 -5.77 16.63
C VAL A 169 14.25 -6.88 17.17
N ALA A 170 15.38 -7.15 16.50
CA ALA A 170 16.34 -8.17 16.94
C ALA A 170 17.19 -7.75 18.16
N ILE A 171 17.49 -6.45 18.29
CA ILE A 171 18.39 -5.96 19.35
C ILE A 171 17.68 -5.77 20.71
N ALA A 172 16.34 -5.72 20.74
CA ALA A 172 15.58 -5.54 21.99
C ALA A 172 15.52 -6.77 22.92
N THR A 173 16.19 -7.88 22.58
CA THR A 173 16.14 -9.12 23.38
C THR A 173 17.49 -9.61 23.91
N THR A 174 18.58 -8.84 23.78
CA THR A 174 19.86 -9.25 24.38
C THR A 174 20.65 -8.09 24.99
N ALA A 175 20.71 -8.13 26.32
CA ALA A 175 21.83 -7.74 27.20
C ALA A 175 22.09 -6.26 27.55
N TYR A 176 22.10 -6.04 28.88
CA TYR A 176 22.74 -4.94 29.61
C TYR A 176 24.29 -4.97 29.49
N PRO A 177 25.01 -3.90 29.90
CA PRO A 177 26.20 -3.42 29.22
C PRO A 177 27.52 -3.86 29.85
N THR A 178 28.59 -3.78 29.06
CA THR A 178 29.96 -3.61 29.57
C THR A 178 30.74 -2.68 28.66
N SER A 179 31.26 -1.61 29.27
CA SER A 179 32.19 -0.64 28.70
C SER A 179 33.48 -1.30 28.22
N THR A 180 34.07 -0.77 27.14
CA THR A 180 35.47 -0.29 27.11
C THR A 180 35.81 0.39 25.79
N SER A 181 36.74 1.34 25.90
CA SER A 181 37.24 2.28 24.91
C SER A 181 38.05 1.64 23.77
N ASN A 182 38.10 2.29 22.60
CA ASN A 182 39.33 2.93 22.07
C ASN A 182 39.16 3.48 20.65
N MET A 183 39.74 4.67 20.46
CA MET A 183 39.98 5.34 19.18
C MET A 183 40.93 4.56 18.27
N ARG A 184 40.72 4.59 16.94
CA ARG A 184 41.70 5.15 15.96
C ARG A 184 41.23 5.05 14.51
N ASN A 185 41.51 6.15 13.80
CA ASN A 185 41.55 6.40 12.36
C ASN A 185 41.98 5.21 11.48
N ASN A 186 41.43 5.12 10.26
CA ASN A 186 42.21 5.42 9.05
C ASN A 186 41.33 5.61 7.81
N ALA A 187 41.74 6.53 6.97
CA ALA A 187 41.24 6.81 5.64
C ALA A 187 41.53 5.67 4.66
N ASN A 188 40.70 5.53 3.62
CA ASN A 188 41.16 5.41 2.23
C ASN A 188 40.01 5.36 1.23
N GLY A 189 40.17 6.14 0.15
CA GLY A 189 39.95 5.63 -1.20
C GLY A 189 38.54 5.69 -1.75
N SER A 190 38.21 6.85 -2.30
CA SER A 190 37.20 7.05 -3.35
C SER A 190 37.20 5.91 -4.39
N ILE A 191 36.05 5.28 -4.57
CA ILE A 191 35.66 4.63 -5.84
C ILE A 191 34.39 5.34 -6.29
N SER A 192 34.53 6.14 -7.33
CA SER A 192 33.45 6.80 -8.04
C SER A 192 32.49 5.75 -8.60
N THR A 193 31.36 5.56 -7.92
CA THR A 193 30.19 4.92 -8.53
C THR A 193 29.49 5.97 -9.38
N GLY A 194 29.22 5.67 -10.66
CA GLY A 194 28.56 6.60 -11.57
C GLY A 194 27.33 7.23 -10.90
N SER A 195 27.22 8.55 -10.97
CA SER A 195 26.18 9.33 -10.29
C SER A 195 24.82 8.71 -10.55
N LYS A 196 24.29 7.99 -9.56
CA LYS A 196 22.99 7.37 -9.61
C LYS A 196 21.96 8.49 -9.74
N ILE A 197 21.41 8.67 -10.93
CA ILE A 197 20.33 9.63 -11.16
C ILE A 197 19.12 9.10 -10.40
N TRP A 198 18.48 9.97 -9.63
CA TRP A 198 17.26 9.67 -8.88
C TRP A 198 16.12 10.47 -9.53
N PRO A 199 15.37 9.86 -10.48
CA PRO A 199 14.37 10.55 -11.31
C PRO A 199 13.33 11.37 -10.55
N LEU A 200 12.99 10.99 -9.32
CA LEU A 200 11.94 11.59 -8.50
C LEU A 200 12.47 12.37 -7.29
N HIS A 201 13.79 12.44 -7.07
CA HIS A 201 14.37 13.13 -5.91
C HIS A 201 14.02 14.63 -5.87
N PHE A 202 13.80 15.24 -7.04
CA PHE A 202 13.36 16.63 -7.15
C PHE A 202 12.05 16.90 -6.41
N LEU A 203 11.24 15.89 -6.10
CA LEU A 203 10.02 16.03 -5.29
C LEU A 203 10.30 16.55 -3.86
N LEU A 204 11.52 16.36 -3.35
CA LEU A 204 11.97 16.90 -2.06
C LEU A 204 12.42 18.36 -2.13
N ASP A 205 12.78 18.85 -3.31
CA ASP A 205 13.33 20.19 -3.49
C ASP A 205 12.35 21.11 -4.21
N CYS A 206 11.31 20.56 -4.83
CA CYS A 206 10.29 21.34 -5.52
C CYS A 206 9.41 22.08 -4.51
N ASN A 207 9.35 23.42 -4.65
CA ASN A 207 8.52 24.35 -3.88
C ASN A 207 8.60 24.20 -2.33
N PRO A 208 8.75 25.29 -1.56
CA PRO A 208 8.66 25.18 -0.10
C PRO A 208 7.24 24.76 0.35
N ASP A 209 7.14 23.95 1.40
CA ASP A 209 5.88 23.71 2.11
C ASP A 209 5.49 25.02 2.84
N GLU A 210 4.32 25.58 2.52
CA GLU A 210 3.82 26.83 3.13
C GLU A 210 3.62 26.70 4.65
N GLU A 211 3.28 25.50 5.10
CA GLU A 211 3.03 25.18 6.51
C GLU A 211 4.31 24.85 7.30
N GLY A 212 5.48 25.05 6.69
CA GLY A 212 6.78 24.73 7.26
C GLY A 212 7.19 23.26 7.07
N GLU A 213 8.40 23.04 6.58
CA GLU A 213 9.04 21.73 6.50
C GLU A 213 10.06 21.60 7.63
N THR A 214 9.78 20.75 8.62
CA THR A 214 10.78 20.36 9.60
C THR A 214 11.66 19.23 9.04
N PRO A 215 12.88 19.02 9.56
CA PRO A 215 13.74 17.91 9.15
C PRO A 215 13.06 16.54 9.28
N GLU A 216 12.16 16.37 10.26
CA GLU A 216 11.39 15.14 10.49
C GLU A 216 10.35 14.91 9.39
N ILE A 217 9.64 15.96 8.97
CA ILE A 217 8.68 15.89 7.86
C ILE A 217 9.41 15.60 6.56
N ARG A 218 10.56 16.25 6.33
CA ARG A 218 11.40 16.01 5.16
C ARG A 218 11.87 14.55 5.10
N ALA A 219 12.25 13.96 6.23
CA ALA A 219 12.64 12.55 6.29
C ALA A 219 11.47 11.60 5.94
N VAL A 220 10.24 11.96 6.33
CA VAL A 220 9.03 11.21 5.94
C VAL A 220 8.82 11.25 4.42
N TYR A 221 8.96 12.43 3.80
CA TYR A 221 8.88 12.56 2.35
C TYR A 221 9.99 11.80 1.63
N ASP A 222 11.23 11.90 2.11
CA ASP A 222 12.40 11.21 1.55
C ASP A 222 12.21 9.68 1.52
N GLU A 223 11.65 9.09 2.58
CA GLU A 223 11.35 7.65 2.61
C GLU A 223 10.27 7.26 1.57
N CYS A 224 9.21 8.07 1.43
CA CYS A 224 8.20 7.85 0.40
C CYS A 224 8.75 8.02 -1.01
N VAL A 225 9.57 9.05 -1.26
CA VAL A 225 10.19 9.30 -2.57
C VAL A 225 11.14 8.16 -2.92
N LYS A 226 12.00 7.69 -1.99
CA LYS A 226 12.85 6.51 -2.21
C LYS A 226 12.07 5.25 -2.59
N TYR A 227 10.88 5.06 -2.01
CA TYR A 227 10.00 3.98 -2.41
C TYR A 227 9.55 4.14 -3.87
N LEU A 228 9.09 5.34 -4.23
CA LEU A 228 8.65 5.66 -5.59
C LEU A 228 9.79 5.56 -6.60
N GLU A 229 11.02 5.91 -6.25
CA GLU A 229 12.19 5.74 -7.12
C GLU A 229 12.36 4.27 -7.54
N GLY A 230 12.29 3.35 -6.58
CA GLY A 230 12.38 1.93 -6.91
C GLY A 230 11.18 1.41 -7.69
N MET A 231 9.99 2.02 -7.52
CA MET A 231 8.82 1.69 -8.34
C MET A 231 8.93 2.28 -9.75
N TYR A 232 9.45 3.50 -9.90
CA TYR A 232 9.71 4.16 -11.18
C TYR A 232 10.67 3.34 -12.02
N VAL A 233 11.83 2.98 -11.47
CA VAL A 233 12.82 2.17 -12.20
C VAL A 233 12.24 0.81 -12.61
N ALA A 234 11.47 0.16 -11.72
CA ALA A 234 10.82 -1.11 -12.06
C ALA A 234 9.80 -0.97 -13.20
N VAL A 235 8.96 0.06 -13.16
CA VAL A 235 7.86 0.22 -14.13
C VAL A 235 8.32 0.85 -15.43
N VAL A 236 9.04 1.97 -15.34
CA VAL A 236 9.40 2.82 -16.48
C VAL A 236 10.65 2.26 -17.18
N ASP A 237 11.69 1.90 -16.44
CA ASP A 237 12.95 1.45 -17.05
C ASP A 237 12.95 -0.04 -17.38
N HIS A 238 12.25 -0.85 -16.58
CA HIS A 238 12.22 -2.32 -16.73
C HIS A 238 10.88 -2.87 -17.25
N GLY A 239 9.87 -2.03 -17.45
CA GLY A 239 8.57 -2.47 -17.97
C GLY A 239 7.82 -3.44 -17.05
N GLU A 240 8.07 -3.40 -15.74
CA GLU A 240 7.41 -4.28 -14.78
C GLU A 240 5.89 -4.00 -14.76
N ALA A 241 5.10 -5.05 -14.96
CA ALA A 241 3.66 -4.96 -15.12
C ALA A 241 2.94 -6.10 -14.38
N GLY A 242 1.61 -6.03 -14.37
CA GLY A 242 0.79 -7.12 -13.86
C GLY A 242 0.91 -7.32 -12.35
N PHE A 243 1.22 -8.54 -11.92
CA PHE A 243 1.19 -8.91 -10.50
C PHE A 243 2.24 -8.16 -9.67
N ASP A 244 3.45 -8.03 -10.21
CA ASP A 244 4.58 -7.44 -9.48
C ASP A 244 4.34 -5.95 -9.24
N LEU A 245 3.84 -5.25 -10.25
CA LEU A 245 3.39 -3.87 -10.12
C LEU A 245 2.25 -3.73 -9.09
N ARG A 246 1.21 -4.57 -9.17
CA ARG A 246 0.12 -4.58 -8.18
C ARG A 246 0.61 -4.83 -6.77
N LYS A 247 1.62 -5.69 -6.64
CA LYS A 247 2.26 -6.00 -5.36
C LYS A 247 3.01 -4.80 -4.82
N ARG A 248 3.79 -4.08 -5.63
CA ARG A 248 4.45 -2.83 -5.24
C ARG A 248 3.43 -1.80 -4.79
N PHE A 249 2.43 -1.52 -5.62
CA PHE A 249 1.36 -0.59 -5.27
C PHE A 249 0.68 -0.93 -3.92
N SER A 250 0.32 -2.20 -3.72
CA SER A 250 -0.31 -2.66 -2.46
C SER A 250 0.62 -2.62 -1.25
N SER A 251 1.94 -2.64 -1.47
CA SER A 251 2.96 -2.60 -0.43
C SER A 251 3.34 -1.18 -0.01
N PHE A 252 2.99 -0.15 -0.80
CA PHE A 252 3.29 1.25 -0.45
C PHE A 252 2.75 1.61 0.93
N GLY A 253 1.44 1.48 1.14
CA GLY A 253 0.78 1.88 2.39
C GLY A 253 1.41 1.26 3.65
N PRO A 254 1.55 -0.08 3.72
CA PRO A 254 2.21 -0.72 4.87
C PRO A 254 3.70 -0.34 5.01
N MET A 255 4.40 0.02 3.94
CA MET A 255 5.83 0.33 3.99
C MET A 255 6.12 1.79 4.33
N THR A 256 5.23 2.72 3.98
CA THR A 256 5.40 4.16 4.24
C THR A 256 5.39 4.53 5.73
N PRO A 257 6.06 5.64 6.10
CA PRO A 257 6.04 6.16 7.47
C PRO A 257 4.63 6.51 7.94
N ALA A 258 4.36 6.18 9.21
CA ALA A 258 3.12 6.50 9.89
C ALA A 258 2.68 7.98 9.76
N PRO A 259 3.57 8.98 9.91
CA PRO A 259 3.18 10.39 9.81
C PRO A 259 2.73 10.81 8.41
N PHE A 260 3.13 10.10 7.34
CA PHE A 260 2.76 10.45 5.97
C PHE A 260 1.25 10.51 5.77
N VAL A 261 0.50 9.61 6.42
CA VAL A 261 -0.97 9.61 6.35
C VAL A 261 -1.57 10.89 6.94
N GLY A 262 -0.96 11.43 8.00
CA GLY A 262 -1.34 12.73 8.57
C GLY A 262 -1.11 13.86 7.58
N LEU A 263 0.06 13.89 6.93
CA LEU A 263 0.39 14.91 5.92
C LEU A 263 -0.59 14.87 4.72
N VAL A 264 -1.06 13.68 4.33
CA VAL A 264 -2.11 13.51 3.31
C VAL A 264 -3.47 13.98 3.83
N ALA A 265 -3.80 13.70 5.09
CA ALA A 265 -5.05 14.14 5.72
C ALA A 265 -5.12 15.67 5.85
N ASP A 266 -3.99 16.29 6.18
CA ASP A 266 -3.79 17.75 6.23
C ASP A 266 -3.73 18.37 4.82
N ARG A 267 -3.78 17.55 3.76
CA ARG A 267 -3.75 17.95 2.35
C ARG A 267 -2.50 18.75 1.97
N ARG A 268 -1.36 18.44 2.62
CA ARG A 268 -0.08 19.06 2.26
C ARG A 268 0.24 18.83 0.78
N PRO A 269 0.50 19.89 0.00
CA PRO A 269 0.67 19.75 -1.45
C PRO A 269 1.75 18.73 -1.85
N ARG A 270 2.89 18.71 -1.16
CA ARG A 270 3.97 17.75 -1.42
C ARG A 270 3.54 16.30 -1.15
N ALA A 271 2.85 16.06 -0.03
CA ALA A 271 2.30 14.74 0.30
C ALA A 271 1.33 14.25 -0.79
N LEU A 272 0.47 15.15 -1.26
CA LEU A 272 -0.48 14.87 -2.34
C LEU A 272 0.23 14.61 -3.68
N VAL A 273 1.29 15.35 -4.01
CA VAL A 273 2.08 15.09 -5.22
C VAL A 273 2.75 13.73 -5.16
N ILE A 274 3.40 13.37 -4.04
CA ILE A 274 3.99 12.04 -3.84
C ILE A 274 2.93 10.95 -4.02
N LEU A 275 1.74 11.13 -3.45
CA LEU A 275 0.62 10.20 -3.63
C LEU A 275 0.14 10.14 -5.09
N GLY A 276 0.15 11.27 -5.80
CA GLY A 276 -0.18 11.33 -7.23
C GLY A 276 0.80 10.54 -8.09
N TYR A 277 2.10 10.63 -7.82
CA TYR A 277 3.13 9.82 -8.49
C TYR A 277 2.94 8.33 -8.24
N LEU A 278 2.56 7.92 -7.02
CA LEU A 278 2.22 6.52 -6.74
C LEU A 278 1.09 6.02 -7.65
N PHE A 279 0.00 6.78 -7.75
CA PHE A 279 -1.14 6.40 -8.58
C PHE A 279 -0.78 6.40 -10.06
N ALA A 280 -0.01 7.38 -10.55
CA ALA A 280 0.47 7.39 -11.93
C ALA A 280 1.28 6.14 -12.26
N LEU A 281 2.26 5.77 -11.43
CA LEU A 281 3.04 4.54 -11.61
C LEU A 281 2.19 3.27 -11.51
N ALA A 282 1.06 3.31 -10.79
CA ALA A 282 0.12 2.20 -10.71
C ALA A 282 -0.82 2.09 -11.92
N LYS A 283 -0.78 3.01 -12.90
CA LYS A 283 -1.65 2.99 -14.10
C LYS A 283 -1.56 1.66 -14.86
N GLY A 284 -0.35 1.13 -15.06
CA GLY A 284 -0.13 -0.17 -15.72
C GLY A 284 -0.66 -1.39 -14.96
N ALA A 285 -1.20 -1.22 -13.75
CA ALA A 285 -1.80 -2.29 -12.96
C ALA A 285 -3.34 -2.33 -13.05
N GLU A 286 -3.97 -1.46 -13.83
CA GLU A 286 -5.43 -1.28 -13.88
C GLU A 286 -6.22 -2.42 -14.57
N GLU A 287 -5.54 -3.44 -15.07
CA GLU A 287 -6.10 -4.67 -15.68
C GLU A 287 -7.00 -5.49 -14.74
N VAL A 288 -7.08 -5.11 -13.46
CA VAL A 288 -7.91 -5.77 -12.45
C VAL A 288 -9.08 -4.89 -12.06
N TRP A 289 -10.26 -5.52 -11.89
CA TRP A 289 -11.52 -4.82 -11.64
C TRP A 289 -11.47 -3.82 -10.49
N TRP A 290 -10.71 -4.12 -9.43
CA TRP A 290 -10.64 -3.31 -8.22
C TRP A 290 -9.72 -2.10 -8.33
N LEU A 291 -8.86 -2.04 -9.35
CA LEU A 291 -7.96 -0.89 -9.60
C LEU A 291 -8.36 -0.11 -10.86
N LYS A 292 -9.21 -0.69 -11.72
CA LYS A 292 -9.64 -0.10 -12.98
C LYS A 292 -10.14 1.34 -12.80
N GLY A 293 -9.51 2.29 -13.49
CA GLY A 293 -9.87 3.71 -13.47
C GLY A 293 -9.51 4.49 -12.20
N ILE A 294 -9.06 3.83 -11.12
CA ILE A 294 -8.65 4.49 -9.88
C ILE A 294 -7.40 5.35 -10.08
N PRO A 295 -6.28 4.84 -10.64
CA PRO A 295 -5.07 5.64 -10.87
C PRO A 295 -5.34 7.02 -11.45
N GLU A 296 -6.07 7.05 -12.57
CA GLU A 296 -6.38 8.26 -13.32
C GLU A 296 -7.32 9.20 -12.55
N ARG A 297 -8.34 8.64 -11.88
CA ARG A 297 -9.26 9.39 -11.02
C ARG A 297 -8.53 10.09 -9.88
N GLU A 298 -7.65 9.37 -9.18
CA GLU A 298 -6.90 9.92 -8.04
C GLU A 298 -5.92 11.00 -8.50
N VAL A 299 -5.18 10.78 -9.59
CA VAL A 299 -4.25 11.80 -10.12
C VAL A 299 -4.99 13.06 -10.56
N ARG A 300 -6.13 12.96 -11.26
CA ARG A 300 -6.95 14.13 -11.63
C ARG A 300 -7.51 14.85 -10.40
N GLY A 301 -8.02 14.09 -9.43
CA GLY A 301 -8.55 14.65 -8.20
C GLY A 301 -7.49 15.43 -7.42
N ILE A 302 -6.28 14.86 -7.30
CA ILE A 302 -5.13 15.54 -6.69
C ILE A 302 -4.78 16.80 -7.48
N TYR A 303 -4.64 16.72 -8.81
CA TYR A 303 -4.32 17.87 -9.65
C TYR A 303 -5.31 19.02 -9.49
N GLY A 304 -6.61 18.71 -9.38
CA GLY A 304 -7.67 19.69 -9.15
C GLY A 304 -7.60 20.36 -7.78
N ALA A 305 -7.14 19.63 -6.75
CA ALA A 305 -7.01 20.15 -5.38
C ALA A 305 -5.71 20.94 -5.13
N LEU A 306 -4.69 20.77 -5.98
CA LEU A 306 -3.38 21.39 -5.77
C LEU A 306 -3.37 22.91 -6.08
N PRO A 307 -2.64 23.71 -5.28
CA PRO A 307 -2.33 25.10 -5.64
C PRO A 307 -1.59 25.21 -6.98
N VAL A 308 -1.75 26.33 -7.68
CA VAL A 308 -1.20 26.54 -9.04
C VAL A 308 0.30 26.21 -9.13
N ARG A 309 1.09 26.61 -8.13
CA ARG A 309 2.56 26.37 -8.09
C ARG A 309 2.95 24.89 -8.11
N TRP A 310 2.07 23.99 -7.66
CA TRP A 310 2.31 22.54 -7.62
C TRP A 310 1.82 21.82 -8.87
N LYS A 311 0.97 22.44 -9.69
CA LYS A 311 0.40 21.82 -10.89
C LYS A 311 1.48 21.45 -11.93
N GLY A 312 2.54 22.26 -12.04
CA GLY A 312 3.67 21.94 -12.92
C GLY A 312 4.42 20.69 -12.48
N VAL A 313 4.55 20.47 -11.16
CA VAL A 313 5.25 19.32 -10.58
C VAL A 313 4.49 18.02 -10.85
N LEU A 314 3.15 18.02 -10.76
CA LEU A 314 2.34 16.82 -11.00
C LEU A 314 2.04 16.56 -12.49
N ARG A 315 2.47 17.44 -13.40
CA ARG A 315 2.08 17.37 -14.83
C ARG A 315 2.46 16.03 -15.47
N TRP A 316 3.69 15.55 -15.25
CA TRP A 316 4.13 14.26 -15.77
C TRP A 316 3.23 13.11 -15.28
N ALA A 317 2.91 13.08 -13.99
CA ALA A 317 2.07 12.04 -13.41
C ALA A 317 0.65 12.06 -14.02
N LEU A 318 0.11 13.26 -14.27
CA LEU A 318 -1.18 13.44 -14.93
C LEU A 318 -1.16 12.93 -16.38
N GLU A 319 -0.15 13.31 -17.16
CA GLU A 319 0.00 12.86 -18.55
C GLU A 319 0.20 11.33 -18.61
N TYR A 320 1.07 10.79 -17.76
CA TYR A 320 1.33 9.36 -17.66
C TYR A 320 0.07 8.56 -17.30
N ALA A 321 -0.70 9.01 -16.30
CA ALA A 321 -1.93 8.34 -15.89
C ALA A 321 -3.07 8.42 -16.91
N THR A 322 -3.04 9.43 -17.80
CA THR A 322 -4.08 9.64 -18.83
C THR A 322 -3.72 9.07 -20.20
N GLY A 323 -2.57 8.39 -20.32
CA GLY A 323 -2.15 7.72 -21.56
C GLY A 323 -1.34 8.60 -22.52
N GLY A 324 -0.81 9.74 -22.06
CA GLY A 324 0.02 10.64 -22.87
C GLY A 324 1.48 10.19 -23.06
N GLY A 325 1.82 8.95 -22.72
CA GLY A 325 3.20 8.43 -22.71
C GLY A 325 3.32 7.01 -23.27
N SER A 326 2.57 6.70 -24.33
CA SER A 326 2.80 5.53 -25.19
C SER A 326 3.88 5.82 -26.23
#